data_AF-A0ABD5ZU34-F1
#
_entry.id   AF-A0ABD5ZU34-F1
#
_cell.length_a   1.000
_cell.length_b   1.000
_cell.length_c   1.000
_cell.angle_alpha   90.00
_cell.angle_beta   90.00
_cell.angle_gamma   90.00
#
_symmetry.space_group_name_H-M   'P 1'
#
loop_
_entity.id
_entity.type
_entity.pdbx_description
1 polymer ?
#
loop_
_entity_poly.entity_id
_entity_poly.type
_entity_poly.pdbx_seq_one_letter_code
_entity_poly.pdbx_strand_id
1 'polypeptide(L)' 'MSLPVLQFGAPGAPEILVILFSFVVPLAIAFLIYRDAKGRDSRHALAWAVGAFFGSLVVWILYYVVRDEVGSGRRA' A
#
# COMPACT_ATOMS: atom_id res chain seq x y z
N MET A 1 20.49 9.77 -18.45
CA MET A 1 19.72 9.07 -17.39
C MET A 1 18.59 8.35 -18.08
N SER A 2 18.61 7.02 -18.12
CA SER A 2 17.52 6.20 -18.65
C SER A 2 16.41 6.13 -17.61
N LEU A 3 15.23 6.69 -17.92
CA LEU A 3 14.03 6.48 -17.10
C LEU A 3 13.75 4.97 -17.07
N PRO A 4 13.46 4.36 -15.90
CA PRO A 4 12.96 3.01 -15.86
C PRO A 4 11.61 3.03 -16.58
N VAL A 5 11.59 2.52 -17.81
CA VAL A 5 10.37 2.31 -18.59
C VAL A 5 9.65 1.15 -17.92
N LEU A 6 8.78 1.48 -16.96
CA LEU A 6 7.70 0.58 -16.55
C LEU A 6 6.95 0.22 -17.84
N GLN A 7 7.01 -1.05 -18.20
CA GLN A 7 6.94 -1.49 -19.60
C GLN A 7 5.64 -1.10 -20.31
N PHE A 8 5.77 -0.68 -21.57
CA PHE A 8 4.65 -0.44 -22.49
C PHE A 8 4.17 -1.78 -23.07
N GLY A 9 3.03 -2.30 -22.61
CA GLY A 9 2.34 -3.46 -23.24
C GLY A 9 1.86 -4.56 -22.27
N ALA A 10 2.68 -4.97 -21.30
CA ALA A 10 2.29 -5.91 -20.23
C ALA A 10 3.16 -5.67 -18.98
N PRO A 11 2.60 -5.76 -17.76
CA PRO A 11 3.38 -5.60 -16.54
C PRO A 11 4.42 -6.72 -16.41
N GLY A 12 5.69 -6.35 -16.18
CA GLY A 12 6.74 -7.29 -15.81
C GLY A 12 6.60 -7.77 -14.36
N ALA A 13 7.48 -8.70 -13.96
CA ALA A 13 7.47 -9.24 -12.60
C ALA A 13 7.60 -8.16 -11.50
N PRO A 14 8.46 -7.12 -11.63
CA PRO A 14 8.54 -6.05 -10.65
C PRO A 14 7.23 -5.26 -10.52
N GLU A 15 6.58 -4.92 -11.64
CA GLU A 15 5.31 -4.19 -11.65
C GLU A 15 4.20 -4.99 -10.99
N ILE A 16 4.15 -6.31 -11.22
CA ILE A 16 3.21 -7.21 -10.56
C ILE A 16 3.43 -7.22 -9.05
N LEU A 17 4.68 -7.25 -8.58
CA LEU A 17 4.99 -7.19 -7.15
C LEU A 17 4.54 -5.86 -6.54
N VAL A 18 4.75 -4.74 -7.23
CA VAL A 18 4.29 -3.42 -6.77
C VAL A 18 2.77 -3.41 -6.63
N ILE A 19 2.03 -3.90 -7.63
CA ILE A 19 0.56 -3.99 -7.58
C ILE A 19 0.11 -4.93 -6.45
N LEU A 20 0.77 -6.08 -6.31
CA LEU A 20 0.46 -7.06 -5.28
C LEU A 20 0.56 -6.45 -3.88
N PHE A 21 1.68 -5.83 -3.54
CA PHE A 21 1.92 -5.33 -2.19
C PHE A 21 1.29 -3.97 -1.89
N SER A 22 1.11 -3.13 -2.91
CA SER A 22 0.55 -1.78 -2.72
C SER A 22 -0.97 -1.75 -2.84
N PHE A 23 -1.58 -2.77 -3.45
CA PHE A 23 -3.03 -2.77 -3.71
C PHE A 23 -3.70 -4.08 -3.34
N VAL A 24 -3.27 -5.22 -3.89
CA VAL A 24 -3.97 -6.50 -3.71
C VAL A 24 -3.92 -6.96 -2.25
N VAL A 25 -2.75 -6.91 -1.61
CA VAL A 25 -2.57 -7.27 -0.19
C VAL A 25 -3.38 -6.34 0.72
N PRO A 26 -3.28 -4.99 0.62
CA PRO A 26 -4.13 -4.09 1.39
C PRO A 26 -5.63 -4.32 1.19
N LEU A 27 -6.06 -4.61 -0.05
CA LEU A 27 -7.46 -4.89 -0.36
C LEU A 27 -7.93 -6.21 0.28
N ALA A 28 -7.11 -7.25 0.23
CA ALA A 28 -7.40 -8.52 0.89
C ALA A 28 -7.52 -8.35 2.41
N ILE A 29 -6.59 -7.60 3.03
CA ILE A 29 -6.64 -7.30 4.47
C ILE A 29 -7.90 -6.50 4.82
N ALA A 30 -8.24 -5.46 4.04
CA ALA A 30 -9.45 -4.68 4.25
C ALA A 30 -10.73 -5.54 4.16
N PHE A 31 -10.77 -6.48 3.22
CA PHE A 31 -11.87 -7.44 3.12
C PHE A 31 -11.98 -8.36 4.34
N LEU A 32 -10.85 -8.87 4.85
CA LEU A 32 -10.82 -9.67 6.08
C LEU A 32 -11.30 -8.87 7.30
N ILE A 33 -10.85 -7.62 7.43
CA ILE A 33 -11.29 -6.70 8.48
C ILE A 33 -12.80 -6.43 8.39
N TYR A 34 -13.31 -6.18 7.18
CA TYR A 34 -14.76 -6.02 6.97
C TYR A 34 -15.53 -7.25 7.45
N ARG A 35 -15.08 -8.45 7.08
CA ARG A 35 -15.73 -9.71 7.46
C ARG A 35 -15.70 -9.94 8.96
N ASP A 36 -14.56 -9.71 9.60
CA ASP A 36 -14.45 -9.82 11.07
C ASP A 36 -15.37 -8.80 11.76
N ALA A 37 -15.33 -7.53 11.35
CA ALA A 37 -16.15 -6.48 11.96
C ALA A 37 -17.65 -6.72 11.76
N LYS A 38 -18.06 -7.22 10.59
CA LYS A 38 -19.45 -7.60 10.31
C LYS A 38 -19.89 -8.83 11.11
N GLY A 39 -19.00 -9.80 11.30
CA GLY A 39 -19.25 -10.95 12.17
C GLY A 39 -19.44 -10.58 13.65
N ARG A 40 -18.89 -9.43 14.08
CA ARG A 40 -19.05 -8.86 15.42
C ARG A 40 -20.17 -7.83 15.54
N ASP A 41 -21.06 -7.75 14.55
CA ASP A 41 -22.20 -6.80 14.49
C ASP A 41 -21.78 -5.32 14.61
N SER A 42 -20.59 -4.97 14.11
CA SER A 42 -20.12 -3.58 14.14
C SER A 42 -20.89 -2.70 13.15
N ARG A 43 -21.53 -1.63 13.64
CA ARG A 43 -22.18 -0.59 12.81
C ARG A 43 -21.20 0.15 11.89
N HIS A 44 -19.89 0.05 12.15
CA HIS A 44 -18.84 0.76 11.44
C HIS A 44 -17.92 -0.19 10.64
N ALA A 45 -18.36 -1.41 10.31
CA ALA A 45 -17.54 -2.40 9.60
C ALA A 45 -16.92 -1.85 8.30
N LEU A 46 -17.66 -1.02 7.55
CA LEU A 46 -17.14 -0.38 6.34
C LEU A 46 -16.04 0.65 6.66
N ALA A 47 -16.23 1.46 7.71
CA ALA A 47 -15.24 2.47 8.11
C ALA A 47 -13.91 1.82 8.52
N TRP A 48 -13.95 0.68 9.22
CA TRP A 48 -12.75 -0.09 9.55
C TRP A 48 -12.00 -0.60 8.31
N ALA A 49 -12.72 -1.16 7.35
CA ALA A 49 -12.13 -1.67 6.12
C ALA A 49 -11.51 -0.54 5.27
N VAL A 50 -12.25 0.56 5.10
CA VAL A 50 -11.78 1.76 4.39
C VAL A 50 -10.55 2.35 5.09
N GLY A 51 -10.61 2.49 6.42
CA GLY A 51 -9.49 2.98 7.22
C GLY A 51 -8.24 2.11 7.10
N ALA A 52 -8.40 0.78 7.09
CA ALA A 52 -7.27 -0.13 6.90
C ALA A 52 -6.65 -0.01 5.50
N PHE A 53 -7.48 0.07 4.46
CA PHE A 53 -7.00 0.22 3.08
C PHE A 53 -6.24 1.54 2.88
N PHE A 54 -6.84 2.67 3.23
CA PHE A 54 -6.18 3.97 3.09
C PHE A 54 -5.03 4.17 4.09
N GLY A 55 -5.11 3.57 5.27
CA GLY A 55 -4.01 3.55 6.24
C GLY A 55 -2.76 2.87 5.66
N SER A 56 -2.93 1.78 4.90
CA SER A 56 -1.81 1.16 4.17
C SER A 56 -1.21 2.10 3.12
N LEU A 57 -2.05 2.85 2.39
CA LEU A 57 -1.56 3.83 1.41
C LEU A 57 -0.75 4.95 2.09
N VAL A 58 -1.20 5.42 3.25
CA VAL A 58 -0.46 6.43 4.04
C VAL A 58 0.94 5.95 4.38
N VAL A 59 1.12 4.70 4.79
CA VAL A 59 2.45 4.13 5.08
C VAL A 59 3.36 4.19 3.85
N TRP A 60 2.86 3.83 2.67
CA TRP A 60 3.62 3.91 1.43
C TRP A 60 3.96 5.34 1.04
N ILE A 61 3.01 6.28 1.19
CA ILE A 61 3.25 7.70 0.93
C ILE A 61 4.36 8.22 1.85
N LEU A 62 4.28 7.95 3.15
CA LEU A 62 5.31 8.35 4.10
C LEU A 62 6.65 7.72 3.72
N TYR A 63 6.68 6.43 3.40
CA TYR A 63 7.91 5.76 2.97
C TYR A 63 8.49 6.37 1.70
N TYR A 64 7.73 6.82 0.72
CA TYR A 64 8.30 7.37 -0.52
C TYR A 64 8.58 8.88 -0.46
N VAL A 65 7.77 9.64 0.26
CA VAL A 65 7.90 11.10 0.36
C VAL A 65 8.90 11.49 1.43
N VAL A 66 8.86 10.83 2.59
CA VAL A 66 9.64 11.21 3.77
C VAL A 66 10.95 10.43 3.88
N ARG A 67 11.11 9.28 3.19
CA ARG A 67 12.37 8.47 3.23
C ARG A 67 13.63 9.28 3.04
N ASP A 68 13.60 10.25 2.13
CA ASP A 68 14.78 10.97 1.72
C ASP A 68 15.20 12.01 2.77
N GLU A 69 14.28 12.40 3.68
CA GLU A 69 14.58 13.24 4.85
C GLU A 69 15.49 12.51 5.86
N VAL A 70 15.41 11.17 5.91
CA VAL A 70 16.16 10.33 6.88
C VAL A 70 17.54 9.87 6.33
N GLY A 71 17.92 10.28 5.11
CA GLY A 71 19.12 9.79 4.41
C GLY A 71 20.37 10.67 4.50
N SER A 72 20.30 11.89 5.02
CA SER A 72 21.43 12.84 5.05
C SER A 72 22.45 12.62 6.18
N GLY A 73 22.45 11.42 6.78
CA GLY A 73 23.48 10.93 7.69
C GLY A 73 24.81 10.66 6.99
N ARG A 74 25.46 11.74 6.55
CA ARG A 74 26.89 11.97 6.33
C ARG A 74 27.80 10.75 6.61
N ARG A 75 28.29 10.09 5.55
CA ARG A 75 29.66 9.56 5.56
C ARG A 75 30.59 10.71 5.20
N ALA A 76 31.12 11.37 6.23
CA ALA A 76 32.36 12.14 6.14
C ALA A 76 33.54 11.18 6.34
#